data_AF-A0A6P0YRY0-F1
#
_entry.id   AF-A0A6P0YRY0-F1
#
_cell.length_a   1.000
_cell.length_b   1.000
_cell.length_c   1.000
_cell.angle_alpha   90.00
_cell.angle_beta   90.00
_cell.angle_gamma   90.00
#
_symmetry.space_group_name_H-M   'P 1'
#
loop_
_entity.id
_entity.type
_entity.pdbx_description
1 polymer ?
#
loop_
_entity_poly.entity_id
_entity_poly.type
_entity_poly.pdbx_seq_one_letter_code
_entity_poly.pdbx_strand_id
1 'polypeptide(L)'
;MSLELTIDYPETLPDALQQTREQFEQEAKWAMAVKLFEMKRLSSGMAATLIGTDRVCFLLNLHRYGVAMIDLTQEELLSDLGNA
;
A
#
# COMPACT_ATOMS: atom_id res chain seq x y z
N MET A 1 -4.01 -11.52 19.85
CA MET A 1 -5.41 -11.65 19.40
C MET A 1 -5.54 -10.85 18.11
N SER A 2 -6.18 -11.40 17.08
CA SER A 2 -6.47 -10.71 15.81
C SER A 2 -7.92 -10.22 15.80
N LEU A 3 -8.18 -9.12 15.11
CA LEU A 3 -9.53 -8.59 14.88
C LEU A 3 -9.87 -8.74 13.39
N GLU A 4 -11.15 -8.86 13.08
CA GLU A 4 -11.67 -8.99 11.71
C GLU A 4 -12.41 -7.71 11.30
N LEU A 5 -12.25 -7.31 10.04
CA LEU A 5 -12.98 -6.22 9.40
C LEU A 5 -13.77 -6.80 8.23
N THR A 6 -15.09 -6.78 8.31
CA THR A 6 -16.00 -7.23 7.25
C THR A 6 -16.49 -6.02 6.46
N ILE A 7 -16.43 -6.10 5.12
CA ILE A 7 -16.89 -5.06 4.21
C ILE A 7 -17.81 -5.71 3.19
N ASP A 8 -19.07 -5.28 3.16
CA ASP A 8 -20.01 -5.70 2.12
C ASP A 8 -19.75 -4.89 0.84
N TYR A 9 -19.66 -5.59 -0.30
CA TYR A 9 -19.52 -4.98 -1.62
C TYR A 9 -20.37 -5.74 -2.65
N PRO A 10 -20.83 -5.08 -3.72
CA PRO A 10 -21.62 -5.75 -4.76
C PRO A 10 -20.82 -6.88 -5.42
N GLU A 11 -21.49 -8.00 -5.73
CA GLU A 11 -20.86 -9.12 -6.44
C GLU A 11 -20.27 -8.73 -7.80
N THR A 12 -20.78 -7.66 -8.40
CA THR A 12 -20.33 -7.11 -9.68
C THR A 12 -19.07 -6.26 -9.58
N LEU A 13 -18.59 -5.94 -8.37
CA LEU A 13 -17.46 -5.04 -8.19
C LEU A 13 -16.13 -5.67 -8.64
N PRO A 14 -15.78 -6.93 -8.27
CA PRO A 14 -14.62 -7.62 -8.83
C PRO A 14 -14.67 -7.70 -10.36
N ASP A 15 -15.86 -7.99 -10.94
CA ASP A 15 -16.05 -8.07 -12.39
C ASP A 15 -15.80 -6.72 -13.08
N ALA A 16 -16.27 -5.62 -12.48
CA ALA A 16 -16.03 -4.27 -12.99
C ALA A 16 -14.53 -3.91 -13.03
N LEU A 17 -13.72 -4.54 -12.18
CA LEU A 17 -12.27 -4.40 -12.11
C LEU A 17 -11.52 -5.49 -12.90
N GLN A 18 -12.24 -6.42 -13.54
CA GLN A 18 -11.68 -7.57 -14.25
C GLN A 18 -10.82 -8.48 -13.35
N GLN A 19 -11.26 -8.67 -12.11
CA GLN A 19 -10.56 -9.44 -11.10
C GLN A 19 -11.43 -10.58 -10.57
N THR A 20 -10.79 -11.65 -10.10
CA THR A 20 -11.49 -12.59 -9.23
C THR A 20 -11.79 -11.95 -7.89
N ARG A 21 -12.75 -12.51 -7.15
CA ARG A 21 -13.07 -12.07 -5.78
C ARG A 21 -11.82 -12.02 -4.89
N GLU A 22 -10.99 -13.05 -4.92
CA GLU A 22 -9.79 -13.17 -4.09
C GLU A 22 -8.75 -12.11 -4.46
N GLN A 23 -8.60 -11.81 -5.76
CA GLN A 23 -7.71 -10.77 -6.23
C GLN A 23 -8.16 -9.39 -5.75
N PHE A 24 -9.47 -9.11 -5.85
CA PHE A 24 -10.06 -7.86 -5.38
C PHE A 24 -9.90 -7.68 -3.86
N GLU A 25 -10.25 -8.70 -3.07
CA GLU A 25 -10.14 -8.62 -1.60
C GLU A 25 -8.68 -8.42 -1.16
N GLN A 26 -7.74 -9.09 -1.84
CA GLN A 26 -6.32 -8.89 -1.60
C GLN A 26 -5.86 -7.49 -1.99
N GLU A 27 -6.27 -6.98 -3.15
CA GLU A 27 -5.96 -5.62 -3.57
C GLU A 27 -6.53 -4.58 -2.60
N ALA A 28 -7.78 -4.73 -2.17
CA ALA A 28 -8.42 -3.83 -1.20
C ALA A 28 -7.64 -3.79 0.13
N LYS A 29 -7.20 -4.95 0.63
CA LYS A 29 -6.39 -5.05 1.85
C LYS A 29 -5.06 -4.30 1.71
N TRP A 30 -4.39 -4.47 0.56
CA TRP A 30 -3.14 -3.76 0.28
C TRP A 30 -3.37 -2.26 0.11
N ALA A 31 -4.36 -1.84 -0.68
CA ALA A 31 -4.69 -0.44 -0.90
C ALA A 31 -4.97 0.29 0.42
N MET A 32 -5.69 -0.34 1.36
CA MET A 32 -5.89 0.20 2.71
C MET A 32 -4.57 0.43 3.46
N ALA A 33 -3.70 -0.57 3.50
CA ALA A 33 -2.42 -0.47 4.22
C ALA A 33 -1.49 0.57 3.58
N VAL A 34 -1.43 0.61 2.25
CA VAL A 34 -0.66 1.60 1.49
C VAL A 34 -1.19 3.00 1.75
N LYS A 35 -2.51 3.19 1.70
CA LYS A 35 -3.10 4.52 1.91
C LYS A 35 -2.83 5.05 3.32
N LEU A 36 -2.95 4.19 4.32
CA LEU A 36 -2.65 4.55 5.70
C LEU A 36 -1.15 4.86 5.93
N PHE A 37 -0.26 4.16 5.24
CA PHE A 37 1.18 4.47 5.23
C PHE A 37 1.46 5.81 4.54
N GLU A 38 0.89 6.05 3.37
CA GLU A 38 1.03 7.30 2.60
C GLU A 38 0.58 8.51 3.42
N MET A 39 -0.53 8.37 4.14
CA MET A 39 -1.04 9.38 5.08
C MET A 39 -0.21 9.52 6.37
N LYS A 40 0.93 8.82 6.48
CA LYS A 40 1.81 8.75 7.66
C LYS A 40 1.10 8.30 8.94
N ARG A 41 -0.03 7.58 8.82
CA ARG A 41 -0.80 7.03 9.96
C ARG A 41 -0.30 5.66 10.42
N LEU A 42 0.32 4.92 9.50
CA LEU A 42 1.02 3.68 9.81
C LEU A 42 2.50 3.80 9.41
N SER A 43 3.37 3.23 10.24
CA SER A 43 4.74 2.95 9.80
C SER A 43 4.74 1.81 8.77
N SER A 44 5.81 1.69 7.99
CA SER A 44 5.98 0.57 7.04
C SER A 44 5.92 -0.81 7.73
N GLY A 45 6.36 -0.90 8.99
CA GLY A 45 6.29 -2.15 9.76
C GLY A 45 4.85 -2.50 10.13
N MET A 46 4.08 -1.52 10.62
CA MET A 46 2.66 -1.73 10.97
C MET A 46 1.82 -2.06 9.74
N ALA A 47 2.05 -1.37 8.62
CA ALA A 47 1.37 -1.65 7.36
C ALA A 47 1.68 -3.05 6.82
N ALA A 48 2.94 -3.51 6.94
CA ALA A 48 3.33 -4.87 6.56
C ALA A 48 2.65 -5.92 7.45
N THR A 49 2.61 -5.70 8.78
CA THR A 49 1.90 -6.58 9.72
C THR A 49 0.41 -6.68 9.42
N LEU A 50 -0.24 -5.55 9.10
CA LEU A 50 -1.68 -5.51 8.75
C LEU A 50 -2.01 -6.43 7.57
N ILE A 51 -1.13 -6.51 6.58
CA ILE A 51 -1.37 -7.32 5.38
C ILE A 51 -0.73 -8.71 5.43
N GLY A 52 0.06 -9.00 6.47
CA GLY A 52 0.70 -10.30 6.68
C GLY A 52 1.95 -10.51 5.83
N THR A 53 2.72 -9.46 5.58
CA THR A 53 4.01 -9.52 4.84
C THR A 53 5.15 -8.94 5.67
N ASP A 54 6.40 -9.12 5.24
CA ASP A 54 7.54 -8.45 5.87
C ASP A 54 7.70 -7.00 5.38
N ARG A 55 8.43 -6.20 6.17
CA ARG A 55 8.62 -4.77 5.89
C ARG A 55 9.25 -4.50 4.53
N VAL A 56 10.20 -5.33 4.08
CA VAL A 56 10.92 -5.12 2.81
C VAL A 56 9.96 -5.39 1.66
N CYS A 57 9.21 -6.50 1.70
CA CYS A 57 8.19 -6.80 0.71
C CYS A 57 7.11 -5.71 0.63
N PHE A 58 6.65 -5.17 1.77
CA PHE A 58 5.71 -4.05 1.76
C PHE A 58 6.27 -2.83 1.01
N LEU A 59 7.46 -2.39 1.39
CA LEU A 59 8.09 -1.21 0.79
C LEU A 59 8.36 -1.39 -0.72
N LEU A 60 8.82 -2.57 -1.12
CA LEU A 60 9.04 -2.89 -2.53
C LEU A 60 7.75 -2.92 -3.36
N ASN A 61 6.58 -3.19 -2.74
CA ASN A 61 5.30 -3.21 -3.45
C ASN A 61 4.62 -1.82 -3.54
N LEU A 62 5.13 -0.77 -2.88
CA LEU A 62 4.52 0.56 -2.91
C LEU A 62 4.39 1.14 -4.33
N HIS A 63 5.35 0.81 -5.22
CA HIS A 63 5.32 1.27 -6.62
C HIS A 63 4.06 0.81 -7.37
N ARG A 64 3.50 -0.35 -7.02
CA ARG A 64 2.27 -0.89 -7.65
C ARG A 64 1.05 -0.03 -7.37
N TYR A 65 1.10 0.79 -6.32
CA TYR A 65 0.04 1.69 -5.87
C TYR A 65 0.39 3.16 -6.11
N GLY A 66 1.48 3.45 -6.86
CA GLY A 66 1.91 4.82 -7.15
C GLY A 66 2.44 5.59 -5.93
N VAL A 67 2.78 4.91 -4.84
CA VAL A 67 3.33 5.54 -3.63
C VAL A 67 4.85 5.44 -3.63
N ALA A 68 5.52 6.58 -3.44
CA ALA A 68 6.97 6.62 -3.31
C ALA A 68 7.40 5.97 -1.98
N MET A 69 8.43 5.13 -2.02
CA MET A 69 9.02 4.54 -0.82
C MET A 69 9.69 5.59 0.07
N ILE A 70 10.27 6.61 -0.56
CA ILE A 70 10.95 7.73 0.07
C ILE A 70 10.23 8.99 -0.38
N ASP A 71 9.91 9.83 0.59
CA ASP A 71 9.34 11.15 0.38
C ASP A 71 10.51 12.12 0.17
N LEU A 72 11.14 12.06 -1.01
CA LEU A 72 12.14 13.05 -1.43
C LEU A 72 11.40 14.20 -2.07
N THR A 73 11.50 15.38 -1.49
CA THR A 73 11.06 16.61 -2.14
C THR A 73 11.90 16.87 -3.39
N GLN A 74 11.34 17.62 -4.34
CA GLN A 74 12.08 18.01 -5.55
C GLN A 74 13.38 18.75 -5.20
N GLU A 75 13.37 19.54 -4.13
CA GLU A 75 14.51 20.31 -3.64
C GLU A 75 15.62 19.40 -3.09
N GLU A 76 15.27 18.38 -2.30
CA GLU A 76 16.22 17.36 -1.81
C GLU A 76 16.81 16.56 -2.98
N LEU A 77 15.99 16.17 -3.96
CA LEU A 77 16.46 15.44 -5.14
C LEU A 77 17.44 16.27 -5.98
N LEU A 78 17.17 17.57 -6.17
CA LEU A 78 18.06 18.48 -6.89
C LEU A 78 19.37 18.72 -6.13
N SER A 79 19.32 18.78 -4.79
CA SER A 79 20.50 18.88 -3.94
C SER A 79 21.40 17.65 -4.08
N ASP A 80 20.83 16.44 -4.12
CA ASP A 80 21.61 15.20 -4.29
C ASP A 80 22.31 15.13 -5.66
N LEU A 81 21.65 15.60 -6.73
CA LEU A 81 22.23 15.67 -8.07
C LEU A 81 23.39 16.67 -8.18
N GLY A 82 23.36 17.77 -7.41
CA GLY A 82 24.41 18.79 -7.42
C GLY A 82 25.67 18.43 -6.63
N ASN A 83 25.61 17.39 -5.80
CA ASN A 83 26.71 16.94 -4.94
C ASN A 83 27.40 15.64 -5.43
N ALA A 84 27.06 15.17 -6.64
CA ALA A 84 27.66 14.00 -7.31
C ALA A 84 28.71 14.40 -8.36
#